data_AF-A0A3S3SLN3-F1
#
_entry.id   AF-A0A3S3SLN3-F1
#
_cell.length_a   1.000
_cell.length_b   1.000
_cell.length_c   1.000
_cell.angle_alpha   90.00
_cell.angle_beta   90.00
_cell.angle_gamma   90.00
#
_symmetry.space_group_name_H-M   'P 1'
#
loop_
_entity.id
_entity.type
_entity.pdbx_description
1 polymer ?
#
loop_
_entity_poly.entity_id
_entity_poly.type
_entity_poly.pdbx_seq_one_letter_code
_entity_poly.pdbx_strand_id
1 'polypeptide(L)'
;MYSLQDDAPILKKMTAEYEGRAAVIFIDVWKDPSQSKKFKISTIPTQIFFDAQGKEVYRHQGFLSEKDIISQFAKMGVQQPAKVK
;
A
#
# COMPACT_ATOMS: atom_id res chain seq x y z
N MET A 1 -15.34 6.74 12.76
CA MET A 1 -15.09 6.60 11.31
C MET A 1 -13.61 6.84 11.12
N TYR A 2 -12.81 5.80 10.84
CA TYR A 2 -11.36 5.95 10.67
C TYR A 2 -11.10 6.76 9.39
N SER A 3 -10.32 7.83 9.52
CA SER A 3 -9.97 8.72 8.43
C SER A 3 -8.70 8.22 7.76
N LEU A 4 -8.60 8.33 6.43
CA LEU A 4 -7.37 8.04 5.65
C LEU A 4 -6.12 8.79 6.14
N GLN A 5 -6.29 9.80 7.00
CA GLN A 5 -5.21 10.59 7.59
C GLN A 5 -4.28 9.77 8.49
N ASP A 6 -4.78 8.70 9.14
CA ASP A 6 -4.00 7.92 10.12
C ASP A 6 -2.95 7.02 9.44
N ASP A 7 -3.23 6.53 8.23
CA ASP A 7 -2.31 5.68 7.44
C ASP A 7 -1.32 6.48 6.58
N ALA A 8 -1.61 7.78 6.36
CA ALA A 8 -0.82 8.64 5.50
C ALA A 8 0.66 8.75 5.91
N PRO A 9 1.04 8.82 7.20
CA PRO A 9 2.44 8.85 7.62
C PRO A 9 3.19 7.57 7.27
N ILE A 10 2.58 6.39 7.49
CA ILE A 10 3.19 5.08 7.20
C ILE A 10 3.41 4.94 5.70
N LEU A 11 2.39 5.25 4.89
CA LEU A 11 2.49 5.12 3.44
C LEU A 11 3.52 6.11 2.85
N LYS A 12 3.58 7.35 3.36
CA LYS A 12 4.60 8.32 2.95
C LYS A 12 6.02 7.85 3.27
N LYS A 13 6.22 7.26 4.45
CA LYS A 13 7.49 6.64 4.84
C LYS A 13 7.85 5.48 3.89
N MET A 14 6.90 4.58 3.62
CA MET A 14 7.11 3.46 2.70
C MET A 14 7.43 3.92 1.27
N THR A 15 6.76 4.95 0.74
CA THR A 15 7.11 5.52 -0.57
C THR A 15 8.56 5.99 -0.63
N ALA A 16 9.04 6.67 0.41
CA ALA A 16 10.42 7.17 0.45
C ALA A 16 11.45 6.04 0.63
N GLU A 17 11.18 5.07 1.50
CA GLU A 17 12.12 3.99 1.79
C GLU A 17 12.24 2.95 0.68
N TYR A 18 11.16 2.74 -0.09
CA TYR A 18 11.12 1.80 -1.19
C TYR A 18 11.30 2.47 -2.56
N GLU A 19 11.68 3.76 -2.60
CA GLU A 19 11.98 4.45 -3.85
C GLU A 19 13.02 3.67 -4.67
N GLY A 20 12.72 3.46 -5.96
CA GLY A 20 13.55 2.65 -6.86
C GLY A 20 13.44 1.13 -6.66
N ARG A 21 12.63 0.63 -5.72
CA ARG A 21 12.43 -0.80 -5.44
C ARG A 21 10.99 -1.25 -5.57
N ALA A 22 10.05 -0.44 -5.08
CA ALA A 22 8.62 -0.65 -5.25
C ALA A 22 7.91 0.69 -5.38
N ALA A 23 6.93 0.77 -6.28
CA ALA A 23 6.05 1.92 -6.39
C ALA A 23 4.96 1.83 -5.33
N VAL A 24 4.95 2.75 -4.37
CA VAL A 24 3.90 2.87 -3.35
C VAL A 24 3.04 4.09 -3.67
N ILE A 25 1.80 3.85 -4.12
CA ILE A 25 0.87 4.88 -4.59
C ILE A 25 -0.30 5.01 -3.61
N PHE A 26 -0.54 6.22 -3.12
CA PHE A 26 -1.69 6.53 -2.29
C PHE A 26 -2.81 7.15 -3.15
N ILE A 27 -4.02 6.62 -2.99
CA ILE A 27 -5.21 7.09 -3.71
C ILE A 27 -6.27 7.50 -2.69
N ASP A 28 -6.61 8.78 -2.68
CA ASP A 28 -7.77 9.28 -1.97
C ASP A 28 -9.03 9.06 -2.82
N VAL A 29 -9.72 7.95 -2.56
CA VAL A 29 -10.92 7.59 -3.31
C VAL A 29 -12.12 8.49 -3.05
N TRP A 30 -12.06 9.34 -2.02
CA TRP A 30 -13.09 10.38 -1.82
C TRP A 30 -12.89 11.54 -2.80
N LYS A 31 -11.65 11.84 -3.19
CA LYS A 31 -11.32 12.83 -4.22
C LYS A 31 -11.47 12.28 -5.64
N ASP A 32 -11.14 11.01 -5.84
CA ASP A 32 -11.37 10.31 -7.12
C ASP A 32 -12.17 9.01 -6.93
N PRO A 33 -13.52 9.11 -6.89
CA PRO A 33 -14.40 7.95 -6.73
C PRO A 33 -14.31 6.93 -7.87
N SER A 34 -13.75 7.30 -9.03
CA SER A 34 -13.57 6.37 -10.14
C SER A 34 -12.56 5.27 -9.79
N GLN A 35 -11.58 5.56 -8.93
CA GLN A 35 -10.60 4.58 -8.46
C GLN A 35 -11.25 3.50 -7.58
N SER A 36 -12.24 3.86 -6.75
CA SER A 36 -13.01 2.85 -5.98
C SER A 36 -13.66 1.82 -6.89
N LYS A 37 -14.25 2.26 -8.01
CA LYS A 37 -14.85 1.35 -8.99
C LYS A 37 -13.78 0.53 -9.70
N LYS A 38 -12.71 1.17 -10.18
CA LYS A 38 -11.62 0.52 -10.91
C LYS A 38 -10.96 -0.60 -10.10
N PHE A 39 -10.68 -0.36 -8.82
CA PHE A 39 -10.02 -1.31 -7.93
C PHE A 39 -10.98 -2.14 -7.06
N LYS A 40 -12.29 -2.01 -7.30
CA LYS A 40 -13.37 -2.72 -6.58
C LYS A 40 -13.26 -2.53 -5.06
N ILE A 41 -13.08 -1.28 -4.63
CA ILE A 41 -12.99 -0.91 -3.21
C ILE A 41 -14.39 -0.79 -2.63
N SER A 42 -14.71 -1.64 -1.66
CA SER A 42 -15.94 -1.58 -0.86
C SER A 42 -15.70 -1.18 0.60
N THR A 43 -14.45 -1.28 1.06
CA THR A 43 -14.04 -1.06 2.45
C THR A 43 -12.79 -0.18 2.46
N ILE A 44 -12.72 0.77 3.39
CA ILE A 44 -11.57 1.67 3.54
C ILE A 44 -11.04 1.52 4.98
N PRO A 45 -9.71 1.52 5.20
CA PRO A 45 -8.65 1.51 4.17
C PRO A 45 -8.54 0.15 3.46
N THR A 46 -7.98 0.13 2.25
CA THR A 46 -7.65 -1.10 1.50
C THR A 46 -6.26 -0.95 0.89
N GLN A 47 -5.40 -1.95 1.08
CA GLN A 47 -4.08 -2.01 0.47
C GLN A 47 -4.06 -3.16 -0.54
N ILE A 48 -3.64 -2.86 -1.77
CA ILE A 48 -3.57 -3.83 -2.88
C ILE A 48 -2.12 -3.91 -3.33
N PHE A 49 -1.60 -5.13 -3.44
CA PHE A 49 -0.24 -5.40 -3.85
C PHE A 49 -0.25 -6.04 -5.23
N PHE A 50 0.52 -5.45 -6.13
CA PHE A 50 0.69 -5.90 -7.50
C PHE A 50 2.11 -6.41 -7.71
N ASP A 51 2.25 -7.48 -8.49
CA ASP A 51 3.57 -7.93 -8.94
C ASP A 51 4.12 -7.03 -10.08
N ALA A 52 5.33 -7.34 -10.55
CA ALA A 52 5.99 -6.60 -11.62
C ALA A 52 5.24 -6.64 -12.97
N GLN A 53 4.28 -7.57 -13.15
CA GLN A 53 3.44 -7.67 -14.34
C GLN A 53 2.12 -6.90 -14.17
N GLY A 54 1.90 -6.27 -13.02
CA GLY A 54 0.66 -5.55 -12.71
C GLY A 54 -0.49 -6.47 -12.31
N LYS A 55 -0.22 -7.74 -11.96
CA LYS A 55 -1.23 -8.65 -11.46
C LYS A 55 -1.40 -8.45 -9.96
N GLU A 56 -2.66 -8.33 -9.51
CA GLU A 56 -2.97 -8.33 -8.08
C GLU A 56 -2.60 -9.68 -7.46
N VAL A 57 -1.70 -9.65 -6.49
CA VAL A 57 -1.21 -10.86 -5.80
C VAL A 57 -1.65 -10.91 -4.33
N TYR A 58 -2.00 -9.77 -3.74
CA TYR A 58 -2.50 -9.71 -2.37
C TYR A 58 -3.37 -8.47 -2.15
N ARG A 59 -4.38 -8.60 -1.29
CA ARG A 59 -5.30 -7.53 -0.90
C ARG A 59 -5.61 -7.63 0.58
N HIS A 60 -5.51 -6.51 1.28
CA HIS A 60 -5.92 -6.38 2.67
C HIS A 60 -6.99 -5.29 2.81
N GLN A 61 -8.02 -5.57 3.60
CA GLN A 61 -9.07 -4.61 3.93
C GLN A 61 -8.99 -4.30 5.44
N GLY A 62 -8.97 -3.02 5.79
CA GLY A 62 -8.71 -2.56 7.14
C GLY A 62 -7.26 -2.12 7.36
N PHE A 63 -6.91 -1.89 8.62
CA PHE A 63 -5.57 -1.43 9.00
C PHE A 63 -4.51 -2.51 8.72
N LEU A 64 -3.40 -2.11 8.12
CA LEU A 64 -2.24 -2.96 7.88
C LEU A 64 -1.01 -2.24 8.44
N SER A 65 -0.30 -2.88 9.36
CA SER A 65 0.86 -2.25 9.99
C SER A 65 2.03 -2.12 9.00
N GLU A 66 2.95 -1.19 9.29
CA GLU A 66 4.19 -1.04 8.52
C GLU A 66 4.96 -2.36 8.40
N LYS A 67 5.08 -3.09 9.52
CA LYS A 67 5.76 -4.39 9.57
C LYS A 67 5.10 -5.42 8.64
N ASP A 68 3.77 -5.42 8.55
CA ASP A 68 3.05 -6.36 7.68
C ASP A 68 3.21 -5.98 6.21
N ILE A 69 3.24 -4.68 5.88
CA ILE A 69 3.56 -4.20 4.53
C ILE A 69 4.96 -4.66 4.12
N ILE A 70 5.96 -4.45 4.98
CA ILE A 70 7.35 -4.87 4.75
C ILE A 70 7.44 -6.39 4.57
N SER A 71 6.75 -7.16 5.42
CA SER A 71 6.68 -8.62 5.32
C SER A 71 6.06 -9.07 3.99
N GLN A 72 5.00 -8.38 3.54
CA GLN A 72 4.36 -8.67 2.28
C GLN A 72 5.28 -8.35 1.08
N PHE A 73 5.98 -7.23 1.10
CA PHE A 73 7.00 -6.90 0.10
C PHE A 73 8.13 -7.93 0.06
N ALA A 74 8.60 -8.41 1.22
CA ALA A 74 9.62 -9.46 1.27
C ALA A 74 9.13 -10.77 0.63
N LYS A 75 7.87 -11.18 0.85
CA LYS A 75 7.26 -12.33 0.17
C LYS A 75 7.18 -12.17 -1.34
N MET A 76 7.08 -10.93 -1.82
CA MET A 76 7.07 -10.58 -3.25
C MET A 76 8.49 -10.46 -3.84
N GLY A 77 9.55 -10.70 -3.05
CA GLY A 77 10.94 -10.58 -3.49
C GLY A 77 11.48 -9.14 -3.54
N VAL A 78 10.75 -8.17 -2.99
CA VAL A 78 11.22 -6.79 -2.88
C VAL A 78 12.22 -6.68 -1.73
N GLN A 79 13.44 -6.24 -2.04
CA GLN A 79 14.50 -6.11 -1.04
C GLN A 79 14.19 -5.02 -0.01
N GLN A 80 14.27 -5.37 1.27
CA GLN A 80 14.04 -4.44 2.38
C GLN A 80 14.99 -3.23 2.32
N PRO A 81 14.51 -2.01 2.65
CA PRO A 81 15.33 -0.81 2.71
C PRO A 81 16.53 -1.02 3.63
N ALA A 82 17.70 -0.50 3.25
CA ALA A 82 18.95 -0.69 4.00
C ALA A 82 18.97 -0.01 5.39
N LYS A 83 17.90 0.69 5.77
CA LYS A 83 17.76 1.42 7.04
C LYS A 83 16.56 0.89 7.83
N VAL A 84 16.63 -0.35 8.29
CA VAL A 84 15.84 -0.76 9.45
C VAL A 84 16.77 -0.60 10.66
N LYS A 85 16.67 0.56 11.33
CA LYS A 85 17.24 0.77 12.66
C LYS A 85 16.11 0.81 13.66
#